data_AF-M3I679-F1
#
_entry.id   AF-M3I679-F1
#
_cell.length_a   1.000
_cell.length_b   1.000
_cell.length_c   1.000
_cell.angle_alpha   90.00
_cell.angle_beta   90.00
_cell.angle_gamma   90.00
#
_symmetry.space_group_name_H-M   'P 1'
#
loop_
_entity.id
_entity.type
_entity.pdbx_description
1 polymer ?
#
loop_
_entity_poly.entity_id
_entity_poly.type
_entity_poly.pdbx_seq_one_letter_code
_entity_poly.pdbx_strand_id
1 'polypeptide(L)'
;MGGLKKQMKITWITFLIGSLAISGIPPFSGFFSKDLILEKAYTYGTLFYGLGIITALLTAFYMFRMTYLTFYGESRVSSEKASHLHESPLVMTIPLIILSIGATVTGFLEVPHLFYGGVRILTSYFGPVFIRGIEISERIVKQPLDAREVGTTTTVELSLIAVSIAVAISGIFIARMIFLNGKKVPDSEESHTGIKRILTKKYYVDEFYHNFIVEPILLLGKFLADHVERNFLDLMLRGTGRVAVAISLVLRRAQTGIVVDYAILIVLGTVVILSFFLLRGL
;
A
#
# COMPACT_ATOMS: atom_id res chain seq x y z
N MET A 1 8.89 -14.59 18.93
CA MET A 1 8.89 -13.41 19.82
C MET A 1 7.93 -13.70 20.99
N GLY A 2 8.18 -13.14 22.17
CA GLY A 2 7.38 -13.37 23.38
C GLY A 2 8.06 -12.75 24.59
N GLY A 3 7.31 -12.38 25.63
CA GLY A 3 7.86 -11.92 26.91
C GLY A 3 8.59 -10.56 26.91
N LEU A 4 8.47 -9.76 25.85
CA LEU A 4 9.23 -8.52 25.67
C LEU A 4 8.80 -7.37 26.62
N LYS A 5 7.65 -7.50 27.30
CA LYS A 5 7.10 -6.47 28.20
C LYS A 5 8.11 -5.99 29.26
N LYS A 6 8.94 -6.89 29.79
CA LYS A 6 9.89 -6.55 30.87
C LYS A 6 11.07 -5.70 30.36
N GLN A 7 11.53 -5.98 29.14
CA GLN A 7 12.71 -5.37 28.53
C GLN A 7 12.37 -4.09 27.77
N MET A 8 11.17 -4.01 27.16
CA MET A 8 10.71 -2.88 26.36
C MET A 8 9.37 -2.32 26.87
N LYS A 9 9.40 -1.66 28.02
CA LYS A 9 8.20 -1.14 28.71
C LYS A 9 7.51 0.01 27.96
N ILE A 10 8.26 0.97 27.44
CA ILE A 10 7.73 2.13 26.73
C ILE A 10 7.08 1.65 25.43
N THR A 11 7.82 0.85 24.66
CA THR A 11 7.31 0.28 23.40
C THR A 11 6.05 -0.55 23.63
N TRP A 12 6.02 -1.35 24.71
CA TRP A 12 4.83 -2.11 25.10
C TRP A 12 3.63 -1.20 25.43
N ILE A 13 3.83 -0.14 26.22
CA ILE A 13 2.76 0.79 26.60
C ILE A 13 2.22 1.53 25.37
N THR A 14 3.09 2.08 24.53
CA THR A 14 2.67 2.82 23.33
C THR A 14 1.93 1.89 22.36
N PHE A 15 2.39 0.65 22.20
CA PHE A 15 1.72 -0.34 21.36
C PHE A 15 0.36 -0.78 21.95
N LEU A 16 0.27 -0.92 23.27
CA LEU A 16 -0.97 -1.26 23.95
C LEU A 16 -2.00 -0.13 23.81
N ILE A 17 -1.60 1.13 23.98
CA ILE A 17 -2.46 2.30 23.76
C ILE A 17 -2.98 2.31 22.32
N GLY A 18 -2.11 2.12 21.33
CA GLY A 18 -2.52 2.02 19.93
C GLY A 18 -3.49 0.86 19.67
N SER A 19 -3.24 -0.31 20.28
CA SER A 19 -4.11 -1.48 20.16
C SER A 19 -5.48 -1.28 20.82
N LEU A 20 -5.54 -0.59 21.96
CA LEU A 20 -6.79 -0.21 22.63
C LEU A 20 -7.56 0.83 21.81
N ALA A 21 -6.85 1.81 21.25
CA ALA A 21 -7.44 2.83 20.38
C ALA A 21 -8.10 2.20 19.15
N ILE A 22 -7.38 1.41 18.35
CA ILE A 22 -7.94 0.79 17.14
C ILE A 22 -9.04 -0.25 17.44
N SER A 23 -9.01 -0.87 18.62
CA SER A 23 -10.06 -1.83 19.02
C SER A 23 -11.38 -1.14 19.37
N GLY A 24 -11.36 0.17 19.65
CA GLY A 24 -12.54 0.96 19.97
C GLY A 24 -12.91 0.94 21.47
N ILE A 25 -11.91 0.85 22.35
CA ILE A 25 -12.17 0.86 23.81
C ILE A 25 -12.22 2.30 24.34
N PRO A 26 -13.23 2.67 25.15
CA PRO A 26 -13.22 3.94 25.88
C PRO A 26 -12.03 4.02 26.86
N PRO A 27 -11.32 5.16 26.98
CA PRO A 27 -11.60 6.49 26.42
C PRO A 27 -10.81 6.84 25.15
N PHE A 28 -10.29 5.86 24.40
CA PHE A 28 -9.37 6.12 23.28
C PHE A 28 -10.07 6.57 22.00
N SER A 29 -9.33 7.18 21.07
CA SER A 29 -9.88 7.83 19.88
C SER A 29 -10.73 6.93 18.98
N GLY A 30 -10.37 5.65 18.86
CA GLY A 30 -11.10 4.74 17.99
C GLY A 30 -12.46 4.33 18.53
N PHE A 31 -12.78 4.58 19.80
CA PHE A 31 -14.16 4.45 20.29
C PHE A 31 -15.07 5.45 19.58
N PHE A 32 -14.70 6.73 19.64
CA PHE A 32 -15.45 7.82 19.05
C PHE A 32 -15.57 7.72 17.53
N SER A 33 -14.46 7.46 16.83
CA SER A 33 -14.48 7.41 15.36
C SER A 33 -15.22 6.19 14.81
N LYS A 34 -15.09 5.02 15.45
CA LYS A 34 -15.71 3.78 14.99
C LYS A 34 -17.20 3.73 15.28
N ASP A 35 -17.62 4.21 16.45
CA ASP A 35 -19.03 4.24 16.82
C ASP A 35 -19.83 5.18 15.92
N LEU A 36 -19.28 6.34 15.56
CA LEU A 36 -19.92 7.25 14.58
C LEU A 36 -20.11 6.59 13.21
N ILE A 37 -19.13 5.81 12.75
CA ILE A 37 -19.23 5.10 11.47
C ILE A 37 -20.27 3.97 11.56
N LEU A 38 -20.31 3.23 12.67
CA LEU A 38 -21.29 2.17 12.87
C LEU A 38 -22.72 2.72 12.99
N GLU A 39 -22.89 3.85 13.67
CA GLU A 39 -24.16 4.58 13.76
C GLU A 39 -24.63 5.01 12.37
N LYS A 40 -23.75 5.59 11.54
CA LYS A 40 -24.09 5.94 10.16
C LYS A 40 -24.35 4.71 9.30
N ALA A 41 -23.56 3.65 9.42
CA ALA A 41 -23.79 2.40 8.68
C ALA A 41 -25.16 1.78 9.01
N TYR A 42 -25.62 1.91 10.26
CA TYR A 42 -26.95 1.46 10.67
C TYR A 42 -28.07 2.19 9.95
N THR A 43 -27.90 3.49 9.64
CA THR A 43 -28.90 4.26 8.86
C THR A 43 -28.99 3.83 7.40
N TYR A 44 -27.91 3.28 6.83
CA TYR A 44 -27.86 2.81 5.44
C TYR A 44 -28.29 1.33 5.27
N GLY A 45 -28.41 0.58 6.36
CA GLY A 45 -28.96 -0.77 6.36
C GLY A 45 -28.28 -1.72 7.33
N THR A 46 -29.07 -2.69 7.83
CA THR A 46 -28.63 -3.69 8.81
C THR A 46 -27.45 -4.53 8.30
N LEU A 47 -27.34 -4.77 6.99
CA LEU A 47 -26.24 -5.53 6.40
C LEU A 47 -24.88 -4.84 6.60
N PHE A 48 -24.81 -3.53 6.32
CA PHE A 48 -23.57 -2.75 6.47
C PHE A 48 -23.16 -2.65 7.93
N TYR A 49 -24.14 -2.46 8.82
CA TYR A 49 -23.90 -2.49 10.26
C TYR A 49 -23.39 -3.85 10.75
N GLY A 50 -24.00 -4.95 10.29
CA GLY A 50 -23.57 -6.31 10.63
C GLY A 50 -22.14 -6.62 10.16
N LEU A 51 -21.79 -6.24 8.93
CA LEU A 51 -20.42 -6.35 8.41
C LEU A 51 -19.44 -5.48 9.22
N GLY A 52 -19.86 -4.29 9.63
CA GLY A 52 -19.10 -3.39 10.50
C GLY A 52 -18.80 -4.03 11.87
N ILE A 53 -19.80 -4.64 12.52
CA ILE A 53 -19.63 -5.36 13.79
C ILE A 53 -18.66 -6.53 13.64
N ILE A 54 -18.82 -7.37 12.61
CA ILE A 54 -17.95 -8.52 12.41
C ILE A 54 -16.50 -8.06 12.20
N THR A 55 -16.31 -7.01 11.41
CA THR A 55 -14.99 -6.40 11.17
C THR A 55 -14.42 -5.81 12.46
N ALA A 56 -15.26 -5.18 13.29
CA ALA A 56 -14.88 -4.65 14.59
C ALA A 56 -14.36 -5.73 15.53
N LEU A 57 -15.04 -6.88 15.58
CA LEU A 57 -14.66 -8.06 16.36
C LEU A 57 -13.31 -8.61 15.89
N LEU A 58 -13.17 -8.83 14.58
CA LEU A 58 -11.93 -9.35 13.98
C LEU A 58 -10.76 -8.42 14.26
N THR A 59 -10.99 -7.10 14.21
CA THR A 59 -9.98 -6.06 14.51
C THR A 59 -9.46 -6.16 15.93
N ALA A 60 -10.37 -6.20 16.91
CA ALA A 60 -9.99 -6.37 18.30
C ALA A 60 -9.25 -7.70 18.52
N PHE A 61 -9.71 -8.78 17.87
CA PHE A 61 -9.09 -10.10 17.97
C PHE A 61 -7.65 -10.13 17.43
N TYR A 62 -7.40 -9.67 16.19
CA TYR A 62 -6.06 -9.79 15.61
C TYR A 62 -5.04 -8.84 16.25
N MET A 63 -5.46 -7.64 16.69
CA MET A 63 -4.59 -6.68 17.37
C MET A 63 -4.15 -7.21 18.75
N PHE A 64 -5.08 -7.78 19.50
CA PHE A 64 -4.73 -8.38 20.79
C PHE A 64 -4.00 -9.71 20.66
N ARG A 65 -4.29 -10.51 19.62
CA ARG A 65 -3.44 -11.66 19.25
C ARG A 65 -1.98 -11.23 19.09
N MET A 66 -1.71 -10.16 18.33
CA MET A 66 -0.36 -9.64 18.12
C MET A 66 0.25 -9.14 19.44
N THR A 67 -0.52 -8.43 20.24
CA THR A 67 -0.10 -7.90 21.55
C THR A 67 0.32 -9.03 22.49
N TYR A 68 -0.50 -10.08 22.63
CA TYR A 68 -0.23 -11.20 23.52
C TYR A 68 0.96 -12.05 23.04
N LEU A 69 1.05 -12.33 21.73
CA LEU A 69 2.17 -13.11 21.18
C LEU A 69 3.52 -12.40 21.27
N THR A 70 3.53 -11.07 21.22
CA THR A 70 4.78 -10.29 21.18
C THR A 70 5.28 -9.96 22.59
N PHE A 71 4.41 -9.44 23.45
CA PHE A 71 4.81 -8.86 24.74
C PHE A 71 4.58 -9.77 25.94
N TYR A 72 3.60 -10.68 25.84
CA TYR A 72 3.23 -11.59 26.91
C TYR A 72 3.76 -13.01 26.63
N GLY A 73 3.56 -13.92 27.57
CA GLY A 73 4.04 -15.30 27.47
C GLY A 73 5.53 -15.45 27.76
N GLU A 74 6.02 -16.68 27.55
CA GLU A 74 7.43 -17.02 27.71
C GLU A 74 8.27 -16.44 26.56
N SER A 75 9.46 -15.94 26.86
CA SER A 75 10.36 -15.43 25.83
C SER A 75 10.87 -16.57 24.97
N ARG A 76 10.72 -16.41 23.66
CA ARG A 76 11.17 -17.37 22.63
C ARG A 76 12.39 -16.85 21.88
N VAL A 77 13.08 -15.86 22.44
CA VAL A 77 14.32 -15.30 21.89
C VAL A 77 15.47 -16.21 22.33
N SER A 78 16.37 -16.56 21.40
CA SER A 78 17.56 -17.36 21.73
C SER A 78 18.41 -16.66 22.79
N SER A 79 19.04 -17.44 23.68
CA SER A 79 19.84 -16.95 24.81
C SER A 79 20.93 -15.96 24.39
N GLU A 80 21.54 -16.13 23.22
CA GLU A 80 22.55 -15.21 22.65
C GLU A 80 22.00 -13.83 22.28
N LYS A 81 20.73 -13.73 21.85
CA LYS A 81 20.11 -12.46 21.43
C LYS A 81 19.35 -11.76 22.55
N ALA A 82 19.18 -12.42 23.70
CA ALA A 82 18.50 -11.86 24.85
C ALA A 82 19.30 -10.73 25.53
N SER A 83 20.64 -10.74 25.40
CA SER A 83 21.55 -9.73 25.98
C SER A 83 21.50 -8.38 25.26
N HIS A 84 21.12 -8.37 23.98
CA HIS A 84 20.99 -7.15 23.17
C HIS A 84 19.58 -6.56 23.16
N LEU A 85 18.69 -7.05 24.04
CA LEU A 85 17.31 -6.62 24.07
C LEU A 85 17.16 -5.37 24.95
N HIS A 86 17.18 -4.21 24.29
CA HIS A 86 17.00 -2.90 24.91
C HIS A 86 15.86 -2.13 24.25
N GLU A 87 15.44 -1.05 24.91
CA GLU A 87 14.48 -0.12 24.33
C GLU A 87 15.03 0.59 23.10
N SER A 88 14.11 1.04 22.24
CA SER A 88 14.46 1.86 21.09
C SER A 88 15.09 3.19 21.53
N PRO A 89 16.05 3.73 20.78
CA PRO A 89 16.66 5.03 21.07
C PRO A 89 15.61 6.15 21.07
N LEU A 90 15.90 7.24 21.78
CA LEU A 90 14.94 8.35 21.97
C LEU A 90 14.40 8.93 20.66
N VAL A 91 15.19 8.89 19.59
CA VAL A 91 14.79 9.36 18.25
C VAL A 91 13.56 8.59 17.71
N MET A 92 13.35 7.34 18.12
CA MET A 92 12.16 6.55 17.76
C MET A 92 11.09 6.61 18.85
N THR A 93 11.49 6.58 20.12
CA THR A 93 10.58 6.47 21.26
C THR A 93 9.78 7.76 21.49
N ILE A 94 10.37 8.94 21.24
CA ILE A 94 9.68 10.23 21.38
C ILE A 94 8.49 10.33 20.41
N PRO A 95 8.66 10.09 19.08
CA PRO A 95 7.52 10.04 18.15
C PRO A 95 6.42 9.06 18.58
N LEU A 96 6.78 7.86 19.07
CA LEU A 96 5.80 6.87 19.53
C LEU A 96 4.97 7.38 20.72
N ILE A 97 5.61 8.05 21.69
CA ILE A 97 4.92 8.64 22.84
C ILE A 97 3.94 9.72 22.37
N ILE A 98 4.41 10.66 21.53
CA ILE A 98 3.56 11.76 21.01
C ILE A 98 2.34 11.19 20.28
N LEU A 99 2.54 10.19 19.40
CA LEU A 99 1.45 9.53 18.68
C LEU A 99 0.50 8.80 19.62
N SER A 100 1.00 8.15 20.68
CA SER A 100 0.14 7.46 21.66
C SER A 100 -0.73 8.44 22.47
N ILE A 101 -0.21 9.63 22.77
CA ILE A 101 -0.98 10.70 23.42
C ILE A 101 -2.06 11.19 22.45
N GLY A 102 -1.71 11.43 21.17
CA GLY A 102 -2.69 11.77 20.14
C GLY A 102 -3.78 10.71 20.00
N ALA A 103 -3.43 9.43 19.98
CA ALA A 103 -4.40 8.33 19.93
C ALA A 103 -5.36 8.30 21.15
N THR A 104 -4.98 8.90 22.28
CA THR A 104 -5.83 8.98 23.46
C THR A 104 -6.68 10.25 23.46
N VAL A 105 -6.09 11.40 23.09
CA VAL A 105 -6.72 12.72 23.23
C VAL A 105 -7.56 13.12 22.02
N THR A 106 -7.15 12.77 20.80
CA THR A 106 -7.84 13.22 19.56
C THR A 106 -9.30 12.75 19.49
N GLY A 107 -9.66 11.67 20.19
CA GLY A 107 -11.04 11.21 20.30
C GLY A 107 -12.00 12.25 20.88
N PHE A 108 -11.52 13.06 21.82
CA PHE A 108 -12.34 14.09 22.48
C PHE A 108 -12.70 15.28 21.57
N LEU A 109 -12.13 15.36 20.36
CA LEU A 109 -12.50 16.38 19.38
C LEU A 109 -13.85 16.10 18.71
N GLU A 110 -14.29 14.83 18.72
CA GLU A 110 -15.49 14.37 18.02
C GLU A 110 -16.28 13.43 18.93
N VAL A 111 -17.08 14.01 19.81
CA VAL A 111 -17.79 13.28 20.87
C VAL A 111 -19.27 13.14 20.51
N PRO A 112 -19.87 11.94 20.64
CA PRO A 112 -21.31 11.72 20.47
C PRO A 112 -22.14 12.67 21.33
N HIS A 113 -23.37 12.99 20.89
CA HIS A 113 -24.27 13.90 21.62
C HIS A 113 -24.51 13.50 23.08
N LEU A 114 -24.43 12.20 23.37
CA LEU A 114 -24.55 11.61 24.70
C LEU A 114 -23.47 12.10 25.70
N PHE A 115 -22.27 12.42 25.22
CA PHE A 115 -21.14 12.82 26.08
C PHE A 115 -20.79 14.29 25.81
N TYR A 116 -20.75 15.13 26.86
CA TYR A 116 -20.33 16.54 26.80
C TYR A 116 -21.07 17.42 25.77
N GLY A 117 -22.33 17.12 25.44
CA GLY A 117 -23.17 17.98 24.59
C GLY A 117 -22.91 17.85 23.07
N GLY A 118 -22.12 16.86 22.63
CA GLY A 118 -21.93 16.57 21.20
C GLY A 118 -20.93 17.47 20.49
N VAL A 119 -19.70 17.51 21.00
CA VAL A 119 -18.60 18.27 20.38
C VAL A 119 -18.29 17.68 19.00
N ARG A 120 -18.59 18.41 17.92
CA ARG A 120 -18.41 17.98 16.52
C ARG A 120 -17.41 18.86 15.76
N ILE A 121 -16.23 19.07 16.35
CA ILE A 121 -15.26 20.04 15.80
C ILE A 121 -14.79 19.61 14.41
N LEU A 122 -14.52 18.32 14.20
CA LEU A 122 -14.02 17.82 12.93
C LEU A 122 -15.13 17.79 11.88
N THR A 123 -16.32 17.30 12.24
CA THR A 123 -17.45 17.26 11.29
C THR A 123 -17.85 18.68 10.86
N SER A 124 -17.87 19.66 11.77
CA SER A 124 -18.16 21.05 11.42
C SER A 124 -17.06 21.69 10.58
N TYR A 125 -15.79 21.42 10.88
CA TYR A 125 -14.66 21.98 10.12
C TYR A 125 -14.57 21.41 8.69
N PHE A 126 -14.74 20.11 8.53
CA PHE A 126 -14.64 19.45 7.22
C PHE A 126 -15.96 19.36 6.45
N GLY A 127 -17.10 19.60 7.10
CA GLY A 127 -18.44 19.55 6.49
C GLY A 127 -18.55 20.26 5.13
N PRO A 128 -18.02 21.49 4.96
CA PRO A 128 -18.07 22.19 3.67
C PRO A 128 -17.38 21.46 2.50
N VAL A 129 -16.33 20.68 2.78
CA VAL A 129 -15.61 19.90 1.76
C VAL A 129 -16.45 18.70 1.29
N PHE A 130 -17.32 18.19 2.15
CA PHE A 130 -18.11 16.99 1.89
C PHE A 130 -19.47 17.25 1.23
N ILE A 131 -19.90 18.51 1.05
CA ILE A 131 -21.22 18.86 0.49
C ILE A 131 -21.48 18.16 -0.84
N ARG A 132 -20.54 18.24 -1.80
CA ARG A 132 -20.68 17.56 -3.10
C ARG A 132 -20.74 16.04 -2.97
N GLY A 133 -19.99 15.47 -2.02
CA GLY A 133 -20.00 14.02 -1.76
C GLY A 133 -21.34 13.56 -1.18
N ILE A 134 -21.92 14.36 -0.28
CA ILE A 134 -23.24 14.11 0.32
C ILE A 134 -24.33 14.21 -0.75
N GLU A 135 -24.31 15.25 -1.58
CA GLU A 135 -25.28 15.41 -2.69
C GLU A 135 -25.23 14.25 -3.69
N ILE A 136 -24.03 13.76 -4.03
CA ILE A 136 -23.86 12.59 -4.90
C ILE A 136 -24.37 11.33 -4.19
N SER A 137 -24.05 11.15 -2.91
CA SER A 137 -24.52 10.02 -2.12
C SER A 137 -26.05 9.99 -2.03
N GLU A 138 -26.72 11.11 -1.80
CA GLU A 138 -28.18 11.20 -1.75
C GLU A 138 -28.82 10.91 -3.12
N ARG A 139 -28.16 11.26 -4.23
CA ARG A 139 -28.66 10.98 -5.58
C ARG A 139 -28.49 9.51 -5.99
N ILE A 140 -27.44 8.85 -5.52
CA ILE A 140 -27.15 7.43 -5.80
C ILE A 140 -27.94 6.52 -4.87
N VAL A 141 -28.01 6.85 -3.57
CA VAL A 141 -28.72 6.08 -2.54
C VAL A 141 -30.18 6.53 -2.46
N LYS A 142 -30.89 6.52 -3.59
CA LYS A 142 -32.34 6.81 -3.68
C LYS A 142 -33.24 5.65 -3.21
N GLN A 143 -32.66 4.58 -2.66
CA GLN A 143 -33.41 3.42 -2.20
C GLN A 143 -33.31 3.33 -0.68
N PRO A 144 -34.41 3.56 0.07
CA PRO A 144 -34.44 3.28 1.49
C PRO A 144 -34.52 1.77 1.63
N LEU A 145 -33.38 1.09 1.64
CA LEU A 145 -33.30 -0.22 2.28
C LEU A 145 -33.33 0.05 3.78
N ASP A 146 -34.55 0.19 4.31
CA ASP A 146 -34.80 0.47 5.72
C ASP A 146 -34.00 1.66 6.26
N ALA A 147 -34.13 2.83 5.62
CA ALA A 147 -33.69 4.09 6.23
C ALA A 147 -34.58 4.34 7.46
N ARG A 148 -34.28 3.63 8.56
CA ARG A 148 -34.80 3.95 9.87
C ARG A 148 -34.40 5.39 10.08
N GLU A 149 -35.37 6.26 10.33
CA GLU A 149 -35.09 7.50 11.03
C GLU A 149 -34.47 7.07 12.36
N VAL A 150 -33.14 6.97 12.40
CA VAL A 150 -32.36 7.02 13.63
C VAL A 150 -32.39 8.48 14.05
N GLY A 151 -33.61 8.99 14.26
CA GLY A 151 -33.84 10.18 15.01
C GLY A 151 -33.45 9.83 16.43
N THR A 152 -32.24 10.26 16.82
CA THR A 152 -31.97 10.94 18.10
C THR A 152 -32.71 10.37 19.32
N THR A 153 -32.86 9.06 19.40
CA THR A 153 -33.38 8.42 20.61
C THR A 153 -32.16 7.92 21.33
N THR A 154 -31.83 8.59 22.43
CA THR A 154 -30.67 8.31 23.29
C THR A 154 -30.52 6.81 23.59
N THR A 155 -31.63 6.06 23.60
CA THR A 155 -31.66 4.61 23.78
C THR A 155 -31.03 3.82 22.64
N VAL A 156 -31.23 4.22 21.38
CA VAL A 156 -30.63 3.55 20.21
C VAL A 156 -29.13 3.83 20.17
N GLU A 157 -28.71 5.08 20.35
CA GLU A 157 -27.29 5.46 20.43
C GLU A 157 -26.58 4.67 21.55
N LEU A 158 -27.18 4.61 22.74
CA LEU A 158 -26.64 3.85 23.86
C LEU A 158 -26.56 2.35 23.56
N SER A 159 -27.56 1.79 22.87
CA SER A 159 -27.55 0.37 22.49
C SER A 159 -26.44 0.04 21.50
N LEU A 160 -26.18 0.92 20.52
CA LEU A 160 -25.14 0.74 19.52
C LEU A 160 -23.74 0.84 20.17
N ILE A 161 -23.54 1.82 21.05
CA ILE A 161 -22.32 1.98 21.85
C ILE A 161 -22.09 0.73 22.72
N ALA A 162 -23.12 0.26 23.43
CA ALA A 162 -23.02 -0.92 24.28
C ALA A 162 -22.65 -2.18 23.49
N VAL A 163 -23.26 -2.36 22.31
CA VAL A 163 -22.93 -3.47 21.40
C VAL A 163 -21.48 -3.35 20.90
N SER A 164 -21.05 -2.16 20.47
CA SER A 164 -19.68 -1.92 19.98
C SER A 164 -18.63 -2.26 21.05
N ILE A 165 -18.83 -1.77 22.28
CA ILE A 165 -17.95 -2.06 23.42
C ILE A 165 -17.95 -3.56 23.75
N ALA A 166 -19.13 -4.19 23.79
CA ALA A 166 -19.24 -5.63 24.07
C ALA A 166 -18.51 -6.46 23.00
N VAL A 167 -18.62 -6.08 21.74
CA VAL A 167 -17.93 -6.71 20.62
C VAL A 167 -16.42 -6.55 20.73
N ALA A 168 -15.93 -5.34 21.01
CA ALA A 168 -14.50 -5.08 21.23
C ALA A 168 -13.96 -5.93 22.39
N ILE A 169 -14.64 -5.93 23.55
CA ILE A 169 -14.25 -6.72 24.72
C ILE A 169 -14.28 -8.21 24.41
N SER A 170 -15.29 -8.71 23.70
CA SER A 170 -15.39 -10.12 23.34
C SER A 170 -14.23 -10.56 22.44
N GLY A 171 -13.84 -9.77 21.44
CA GLY A 171 -12.68 -10.04 20.58
C GLY A 171 -11.37 -10.13 21.37
N ILE A 172 -11.19 -9.23 22.34
CA ILE A 172 -10.02 -9.18 23.24
C ILE A 172 -10.01 -10.40 24.16
N PHE A 173 -11.17 -10.75 24.71
CA PHE A 173 -11.33 -11.88 25.61
C PHE A 173 -11.04 -13.20 24.89
N ILE A 174 -11.59 -13.39 23.68
CA ILE A 174 -11.32 -14.56 22.84
C ILE A 174 -9.82 -14.65 22.51
N ALA A 175 -9.19 -13.54 22.11
CA ALA A 175 -7.75 -13.51 21.85
C ALA A 175 -6.93 -13.89 23.10
N ARG A 176 -7.32 -13.39 24.28
CA ARG A 176 -6.65 -13.71 25.54
C ARG A 176 -6.78 -15.20 25.88
N MET A 177 -7.98 -15.76 25.76
CA MET A 177 -8.23 -17.18 26.06
C MET A 177 -7.40 -18.10 25.18
N ILE A 178 -7.29 -17.79 23.88
CA ILE A 178 -6.55 -18.63 22.92
C ILE A 178 -5.03 -18.47 23.06
N PHE A 179 -4.51 -17.24 23.11
CA PHE A 179 -3.07 -16.99 22.97
C PHE A 179 -2.33 -16.84 24.29
N LEU A 180 -2.99 -16.39 25.37
CA LEU A 180 -2.36 -16.23 26.68
C LEU A 180 -2.46 -17.52 27.50
N ASN A 181 -3.66 -18.11 27.58
CA ASN A 181 -3.92 -19.28 28.41
C ASN A 181 -3.61 -20.59 27.67
N GLY A 182 -3.86 -20.64 26.36
CA GLY A 182 -3.74 -21.88 25.58
C GLY A 182 -2.31 -22.33 25.28
N LYS A 183 -1.27 -21.53 25.60
CA LYS A 183 0.14 -21.71 25.16
C LYS A 183 0.29 -22.11 23.68
N LYS A 184 -0.73 -21.87 22.85
CA LYS A 184 -0.79 -22.32 21.46
C LYS A 184 0.18 -21.46 20.64
N VAL A 185 1.32 -22.06 20.31
CA VAL A 185 2.22 -21.52 19.29
C VAL A 185 1.47 -21.62 17.95
N PRO A 186 1.41 -20.55 17.13
CA PRO A 186 0.88 -20.68 15.78
C PRO A 186 1.67 -21.76 15.02
N ASP A 187 0.97 -22.73 14.44
CA ASP A 187 1.60 -23.78 13.63
C ASP A 187 2.37 -23.16 12.44
N SER A 188 3.34 -23.90 11.90
CA SER A 188 4.08 -23.46 10.72
C SER A 188 3.14 -23.22 9.52
N GLU A 189 3.44 -22.22 8.70
CA GLU A 189 2.60 -21.84 7.55
C GLU A 189 2.34 -23.01 6.58
N GLU A 190 3.29 -23.94 6.47
CA GLU A 190 3.23 -25.13 5.63
C GLU A 190 2.22 -26.18 6.12
N SER A 191 1.86 -26.17 7.42
CA SER A 191 0.88 -27.09 8.00
C SER A 191 -0.58 -26.69 7.72
N HIS A 192 -0.80 -25.52 7.12
CA HIS A 192 -2.12 -24.94 6.96
C HIS A 192 -2.87 -25.56 5.77
N THR A 193 -4.03 -26.17 6.02
CA THR A 193 -4.91 -26.75 5.01
C THR A 193 -6.26 -26.00 4.92
N GLY A 194 -6.94 -26.12 3.78
CA GLY A 194 -8.25 -25.51 3.53
C GLY A 194 -8.26 -23.98 3.64
N ILE A 195 -9.21 -23.42 4.39
CA ILE A 195 -9.40 -21.97 4.58
C ILE A 195 -8.15 -21.31 5.19
N LYS A 196 -7.46 -22.01 6.11
CA LYS A 196 -6.24 -21.49 6.76
C LYS A 196 -5.15 -21.20 5.71
N ARG A 197 -5.04 -22.03 4.68
CA ARG A 197 -4.09 -21.83 3.57
C ARG A 197 -4.44 -20.58 2.74
N ILE A 198 -5.71 -20.41 2.39
CA ILE A 198 -6.19 -19.25 1.62
C ILE A 198 -5.89 -17.94 2.36
N LEU A 199 -6.18 -17.90 3.67
CA LEU A 199 -5.89 -16.73 4.50
C LEU A 199 -4.39 -16.48 4.67
N THR A 200 -3.60 -17.54 4.82
CA THR A 200 -2.12 -17.42 4.94
C THR A 200 -1.50 -16.90 3.64
N LYS A 201 -2.04 -17.31 2.49
CA LYS A 201 -1.68 -16.84 1.15
C LYS A 201 -2.39 -15.54 0.75
N LYS A 202 -2.91 -14.76 1.71
CA LYS A 202 -3.54 -13.44 1.48
C LYS A 202 -4.58 -13.45 0.33
N TYR A 203 -5.41 -14.50 0.27
CA TYR A 203 -6.41 -14.69 -0.79
C TYR A 203 -5.84 -14.83 -2.21
N TYR A 204 -4.56 -15.15 -2.35
CA TYR A 204 -3.84 -15.27 -3.64
C TYR A 204 -3.84 -13.99 -4.48
N VAL A 205 -4.09 -12.83 -3.87
CA VAL A 205 -4.11 -11.54 -4.57
C VAL A 205 -2.71 -11.18 -5.08
N ASP A 206 -1.67 -11.41 -4.27
CA ASP A 206 -0.28 -11.12 -4.62
C ASP A 206 0.16 -12.00 -5.82
N GLU A 207 -0.15 -13.31 -5.77
CA GLU A 207 0.15 -14.26 -6.85
C GLU A 207 -0.64 -13.95 -8.12
N PHE A 208 -1.92 -13.61 -8.00
CA PHE A 208 -2.74 -13.17 -9.12
C PHE A 208 -2.15 -11.92 -9.76
N TYR A 209 -1.83 -10.89 -8.96
CA TYR A 209 -1.25 -9.65 -9.47
C TYR A 209 0.10 -9.91 -10.17
N HIS A 210 0.95 -10.75 -9.57
CA HIS A 210 2.24 -11.10 -10.16
C HIS A 210 2.06 -11.79 -11.52
N ASN A 211 1.24 -12.83 -11.59
CA ASN A 211 1.12 -13.66 -12.78
C ASN A 211 0.33 -12.98 -13.91
N PHE A 212 -0.68 -12.18 -13.58
CA PHE A 212 -1.57 -11.56 -14.59
C PHE A 212 -1.16 -10.14 -14.98
N ILE A 213 -0.42 -9.43 -14.14
CA ILE A 213 -0.02 -8.04 -14.42
C ILE A 213 1.49 -7.93 -14.54
N VAL A 214 2.25 -8.34 -13.52
CA VAL A 214 3.70 -8.11 -13.48
C VAL A 214 4.45 -8.94 -14.52
N GLU A 215 4.20 -10.25 -14.57
CA GLU A 215 4.93 -11.17 -15.45
C GLU A 215 4.70 -10.88 -16.94
N PRO A 216 3.48 -10.62 -17.43
CA PRO A 216 3.27 -10.24 -18.83
C PRO A 216 3.97 -8.94 -19.20
N ILE A 217 3.97 -7.95 -18.30
CA ILE A 217 4.68 -6.67 -18.53
C ILE A 217 6.20 -6.91 -18.58
N LEU A 218 6.74 -7.74 -17.69
CA LEU A 218 8.16 -8.08 -17.70
C LEU A 218 8.55 -8.88 -18.95
N LEU A 219 7.73 -9.82 -19.40
CA LEU A 219 7.95 -10.57 -20.64
C LEU A 219 7.93 -9.65 -21.86
N LEU A 220 6.97 -8.72 -21.92
CA LEU A 220 6.93 -7.70 -22.96
C LEU A 220 8.18 -6.81 -22.93
N GLY A 221 8.59 -6.38 -21.74
CA GLY A 221 9.81 -5.58 -21.56
C GLY A 221 11.07 -6.33 -22.02
N LYS A 222 11.21 -7.61 -21.67
CA LYS A 222 12.30 -8.47 -22.15
C LYS A 222 12.25 -8.66 -23.66
N PHE A 223 11.07 -8.87 -24.23
CA PHE A 223 10.91 -8.97 -25.68
C PHE A 223 11.38 -7.69 -26.40
N LEU A 224 10.95 -6.52 -25.93
CA LEU A 224 11.39 -5.24 -26.51
C LEU A 224 12.91 -5.05 -26.38
N ALA A 225 13.49 -5.35 -25.22
CA ALA A 225 14.93 -5.22 -25.02
C ALA A 225 15.74 -6.19 -25.89
N ASP A 226 15.33 -7.46 -25.98
CA ASP A 226 16.15 -8.46 -26.66
C ASP A 226 15.91 -8.50 -28.16
N HIS A 227 14.68 -8.26 -28.64
CA HIS A 227 14.37 -8.26 -30.08
C HIS A 227 14.45 -6.88 -30.71
N VAL A 228 13.85 -5.86 -30.10
CA VAL A 228 13.81 -4.53 -30.73
C VAL A 228 15.14 -3.82 -30.55
N GLU A 229 15.66 -3.73 -29.33
CA GLU A 229 16.92 -3.01 -29.09
C GLU A 229 18.11 -3.77 -29.72
N ARG A 230 18.37 -5.00 -29.26
CA ARG A 230 19.61 -5.72 -29.64
C ARG A 230 19.63 -6.20 -31.09
N ASN A 231 18.49 -6.63 -31.65
CA ASN A 231 18.49 -7.20 -33.00
C ASN A 231 18.11 -6.18 -34.08
N PHE A 232 17.18 -5.27 -33.81
CA PHE A 232 16.74 -4.30 -34.81
C PHE A 232 17.56 -3.02 -34.76
N LEU A 233 17.54 -2.30 -33.63
CA LEU A 233 18.21 -1.00 -33.50
C LEU A 233 19.74 -1.13 -33.61
N ASP A 234 20.33 -2.10 -32.92
CA ASP A 234 21.76 -2.36 -32.97
C ASP A 234 22.24 -2.79 -34.36
N LEU A 235 21.43 -3.56 -35.10
CA LEU A 235 21.73 -3.95 -36.48
C LEU A 235 21.69 -2.76 -37.42
N MET A 236 20.71 -1.87 -37.28
CA MET A 236 20.62 -0.64 -38.07
C MET A 236 21.84 0.25 -37.84
N LEU A 237 22.21 0.49 -36.57
CA LEU A 237 23.37 1.28 -36.19
C LEU A 237 24.68 0.70 -36.76
N ARG A 238 24.93 -0.60 -36.54
CA ARG A 238 26.13 -1.27 -37.06
C ARG A 238 26.12 -1.34 -38.59
N GLY A 239 24.94 -1.49 -39.20
CA GLY A 239 24.74 -1.52 -40.64
C GLY A 239 25.18 -0.22 -41.30
N THR A 240 24.73 0.92 -40.76
CA THR A 240 25.15 2.25 -41.23
C THR A 240 26.67 2.42 -41.16
N GLY A 241 27.30 1.98 -40.06
CA GLY A 241 28.76 1.98 -39.93
C GLY A 241 29.46 1.13 -40.99
N ARG A 242 28.96 -0.08 -41.27
CA ARG A 242 29.53 -0.97 -42.32
C ARG A 242 29.41 -0.36 -43.71
N VAL A 243 28.29 0.29 -44.02
CA VAL A 243 28.10 0.98 -45.32
C VAL A 243 29.12 2.11 -45.47
N ALA A 244 29.32 2.93 -44.44
CA ALA A 244 30.31 3.98 -44.45
C ALA A 244 31.74 3.44 -44.69
N VAL A 245 32.09 2.33 -44.02
CA VAL A 245 33.39 1.66 -44.22
C VAL A 245 33.51 1.05 -45.62
N ALA A 246 32.44 0.45 -46.16
CA ALA A 246 32.45 -0.10 -47.51
C ALA A 246 32.69 1.00 -48.55
N ILE A 247 32.03 2.15 -48.41
CA ILE A 247 32.23 3.32 -49.28
C ILE A 247 33.67 3.82 -49.18
N SER A 248 34.24 3.91 -47.97
CA SER A 248 35.62 4.37 -47.79
C SER A 248 36.65 3.40 -48.41
N LEU A 249 36.42 2.08 -48.32
CA LEU A 249 37.28 1.08 -48.95
C LEU A 249 37.24 1.16 -50.48
N VAL A 250 36.08 1.43 -51.08
CA VAL A 250 35.94 1.64 -52.53
C VAL A 250 36.65 2.93 -52.95
N LEU A 251 36.40 4.05 -52.26
CA LEU A 251 37.08 5.33 -52.51
C LEU A 251 38.60 5.21 -52.36
N ARG A 252 39.08 4.44 -51.38
CA ARG A 252 40.52 4.20 -51.18
C ARG A 252 41.17 3.53 -52.39
N ARG A 253 40.48 2.62 -53.07
CA ARG A 253 40.99 1.98 -54.30
C ARG A 253 41.08 2.93 -55.49
N ALA A 254 40.27 4.00 -55.51
CA ALA A 254 40.38 5.03 -56.54
C ALA A 254 41.65 5.88 -56.40
N GLN A 255 42.33 5.83 -55.24
CA GLN A 255 43.63 6.47 -55.05
C GLN A 255 44.75 5.46 -55.32
N THR A 256 45.26 5.44 -56.55
CA THR A 256 46.30 4.50 -56.99
C THR A 256 47.72 4.96 -56.63
N GLY A 257 47.92 6.24 -56.30
CA GLY A 257 49.25 6.82 -56.03
C GLY A 257 50.08 7.06 -57.30
N ILE A 258 49.54 6.76 -58.49
CA ILE A 258 50.20 6.95 -59.78
C ILE A 258 49.79 8.31 -60.34
N VAL A 259 50.75 9.24 -60.48
CA VAL A 259 50.51 10.63 -60.91
C VAL A 259 49.77 10.71 -62.26
N VAL A 260 50.04 9.77 -63.17
CA VAL A 260 49.43 9.72 -64.52
C VAL A 260 47.92 9.52 -64.45
N ASP A 261 47.43 8.62 -63.57
CA ASP A 261 45.99 8.35 -63.42
C ASP A 261 45.24 9.61 -62.96
N TYR A 262 45.84 10.38 -62.04
CA TYR A 262 45.28 11.65 -61.59
C TYR A 262 45.25 12.72 -62.69
N ALA A 263 46.30 12.80 -63.51
CA ALA A 263 46.33 13.74 -64.64
C ALA A 263 45.22 13.44 -65.67
N ILE A 264 45.00 12.16 -66.00
CA ILE A 264 43.92 11.73 -66.89
C ILE A 264 42.55 12.10 -66.28
N LEU A 265 42.34 11.83 -64.98
CA LEU A 265 41.11 12.19 -64.27
C LEU A 265 40.83 13.70 -64.29
N ILE A 266 41.85 14.55 -64.10
CA ILE A 266 41.70 16.02 -64.13
C ILE A 266 41.29 16.49 -65.54
N VAL A 267 41.96 16.00 -66.58
CA VAL A 267 41.63 16.36 -67.97
C VAL A 267 40.21 15.93 -68.30
N LEU A 268 39.85 14.67 -67.99
CA LEU A 268 38.51 14.13 -68.24
C LEU A 268 37.44 14.90 -67.44
N GLY A 269 37.70 15.19 -66.16
CA GLY A 269 36.83 16.02 -65.32
C GLY A 269 36.64 17.42 -65.88
N THR A 270 37.69 18.05 -66.38
CA THR A 270 37.63 19.37 -67.02
C THR A 270 36.79 19.35 -68.29
N VAL A 271 36.98 18.34 -69.15
CA VAL A 271 36.17 18.15 -70.36
C VAL A 271 34.69 17.95 -70.01
N VAL A 272 34.37 17.14 -68.99
CA VAL A 272 33.00 16.91 -68.53
C VAL A 272 32.36 18.18 -68.00
N ILE A 273 33.08 18.93 -67.17
CA ILE A 273 32.58 20.20 -66.62
C ILE A 273 32.33 21.21 -67.75
N LEU A 274 33.29 21.41 -68.65
CA LEU A 274 33.15 22.32 -69.79
C LEU A 274 32.01 21.90 -70.72
N SER A 275 31.88 20.60 -71.01
CA SER A 275 30.77 20.07 -71.82
C SER A 275 29.43 20.28 -71.15
N PHE A 276 29.34 20.10 -69.82
CA PHE A 276 28.13 20.37 -69.07
C PHE A 276 27.74 21.86 -69.12
N PHE A 277 28.71 22.77 -68.99
CA PHE A 277 28.46 24.21 -69.12
C PHE A 277 27.99 24.61 -70.53
N LEU A 278 28.68 24.12 -71.56
CA LEU A 278 28.31 24.34 -72.96
C LEU A 278 26.90 23.81 -73.29
N LEU A 279 26.55 22.62 -72.79
CA LEU A 279 25.21 22.03 -72.98
C LEU A 279 24.11 22.78 -72.21
N ARG A 280 24.45 23.45 -71.11
CA ARG A 280 23.50 24.19 -70.27
C ARG A 280 23.37 25.67 -70.67
N GLY A 281 24.10 26.12 -71.69
CA GLY A 281 23.95 27.45 -72.29
C GLY A 281 24.63 28.57 -71.51
N LEU A 282 25.86 28.32 -71.05
CA LEU A 282 26.89 29.35 -70.86
C LEU A 282 28.05 29.09 -71.83
#